data_AF-A0A9R0UZH2-F1
#
_entry.id   AF-A0A9R0UZH2-F1
#
_cell.length_a   1.000
_cell.length_b   1.000
_cell.length_c   1.000
_cell.angle_alpha   90.00
_cell.angle_beta   90.00
_cell.angle_gamma   90.00
#
_symmetry.space_group_name_H-M   'P 1'
#
loop_
_entity.id
_entity.type
_entity.pdbx_description
1 polymer ?
#
loop_
_entity_poly.entity_id
_entity_poly.type
_entity_poly.pdbx_seq_one_letter_code
_entity_poly.pdbx_strand_id
1 'polypeptide(L)'
;MVPMAGGSLLALSVIVLAAVVSTLLLAPVAANDIDALSALKSGLKDPNGALKTWDPQLVDPCTWFHITCDDHKRVTCIDLGRQNLSGPLAPELGQLDRLQYLEVYGNRLSGPIPKELVGLSNLKDADFSNNDFCGPIPTSGPFRHIPRRSFANNPRLGKKC
;
A
#
# COMPACT_ATOMS: atom_id res chain seq x y z
N MET A 1 -17.93 -40.03 -68.81
CA MET A 1 -17.97 -40.73 -67.51
C MET A 1 -17.82 -39.67 -66.43
N VAL A 2 -18.87 -39.49 -65.63
CA VAL A 2 -18.84 -38.67 -64.40
C VAL A 2 -19.03 -39.65 -63.24
N PRO A 3 -18.20 -39.57 -62.20
CA PRO A 3 -18.63 -39.72 -60.82
C PRO A 3 -18.61 -38.32 -60.17
N MET A 4 -19.68 -37.86 -59.51
CA MET A 4 -20.09 -38.22 -58.13
C MET A 4 -18.99 -37.86 -57.12
N ALA A 5 -19.20 -37.24 -55.98
CA ALA A 5 -20.33 -36.63 -55.29
C ALA A 5 -19.75 -36.05 -53.98
N GLY A 6 -20.53 -35.25 -53.26
CA GLY A 6 -20.33 -34.98 -51.83
C GLY A 6 -19.77 -33.58 -51.56
N GLY A 7 -20.44 -32.67 -50.87
CA GLY A 7 -21.54 -32.83 -49.94
C GLY A 7 -21.11 -32.37 -48.56
N SER A 8 -21.71 -31.25 -48.13
CA SER A 8 -21.94 -30.82 -46.75
C SER A 8 -20.81 -30.18 -45.94
N LEU A 9 -21.07 -28.91 -45.60
CA LEU A 9 -21.08 -28.28 -44.27
C LEU A 9 -20.06 -28.79 -43.25
N LEU A 10 -19.28 -27.86 -42.68
CA LEU A 10 -19.21 -27.58 -41.24
C LEU A 10 -18.32 -26.34 -41.04
N ALA A 11 -18.94 -25.17 -40.95
CA ALA A 11 -18.33 -24.03 -40.25
C ALA A 11 -18.39 -24.37 -38.76
N LEU A 12 -17.27 -24.78 -38.18
CA LEU A 12 -17.16 -25.06 -36.75
C LEU A 12 -16.00 -24.28 -36.13
N SER A 13 -16.42 -23.53 -35.12
CA SER A 13 -15.67 -23.17 -33.90
C SER A 13 -14.47 -22.25 -34.04
N VAL A 14 -14.74 -20.98 -33.77
CA VAL A 14 -13.88 -20.10 -33.00
C VAL A 14 -13.47 -20.83 -31.71
N ILE A 15 -12.18 -21.15 -31.58
CA ILE A 15 -11.53 -21.19 -30.27
C ILE A 15 -10.20 -20.47 -30.46
N VAL A 16 -10.19 -19.18 -30.11
CA VAL A 16 -8.97 -18.47 -29.79
C VAL A 16 -8.36 -19.23 -28.61
N LEU A 17 -7.30 -20.00 -28.87
CA LEU A 17 -6.54 -20.65 -27.81
C LEU A 17 -5.74 -19.56 -27.07
N ALA A 18 -6.43 -18.74 -26.30
CA ALA A 18 -5.82 -17.99 -25.22
C ALA A 18 -5.50 -19.01 -24.13
N ALA A 19 -4.45 -19.80 -24.37
CA ALA A 19 -3.73 -20.44 -23.28
C ALA A 19 -3.08 -19.30 -22.51
N VAL A 20 -3.83 -18.77 -21.54
CA VAL A 20 -3.29 -18.15 -20.35
C VAL A 20 -2.33 -19.20 -19.81
N VAL A 21 -1.05 -19.07 -20.15
CA VAL A 21 0.00 -19.77 -19.44
C VAL A 21 -0.14 -19.22 -18.03
N SER A 22 -0.82 -20.01 -17.21
CA SER A 22 -1.08 -19.76 -15.81
C SER A 22 0.27 -19.40 -15.22
N THR A 23 0.43 -18.11 -14.96
CA THR A 23 1.65 -17.56 -14.38
C THR A 23 1.81 -18.27 -13.05
N LEU A 24 2.80 -19.15 -13.00
CA LEU A 24 3.25 -19.79 -11.78
C LEU A 24 3.43 -18.67 -10.75
N LEU A 25 2.51 -18.60 -9.78
CA LEU A 25 2.47 -17.57 -8.75
C LEU A 25 3.64 -17.81 -7.80
N LEU A 26 4.80 -17.33 -8.20
CA LEU A 26 5.79 -16.81 -7.28
C LEU A 26 5.87 -15.32 -7.61
N ALA A 27 4.84 -14.58 -7.17
CA ALA A 27 5.04 -13.15 -7.00
C ALA A 27 6.26 -13.01 -6.06
N PRO A 28 7.37 -12.40 -6.51
CA PRO A 28 8.51 -12.23 -5.63
C PRO A 28 8.05 -11.37 -4.46
N VAL A 29 8.48 -11.76 -3.26
CA VAL A 29 8.23 -11.14 -1.94
C VAL A 29 8.56 -9.62 -1.85
N ALA A 30 8.97 -8.98 -2.95
CA ALA A 30 9.23 -7.56 -3.09
C ALA A 30 8.14 -6.77 -3.86
N ALA A 31 7.14 -7.43 -4.45
CA ALA A 31 6.10 -6.78 -5.26
C ALA A 31 5.02 -6.06 -4.44
N ASN A 32 4.91 -6.29 -3.12
CA ASN A 32 3.93 -5.64 -2.25
C ASN A 32 4.38 -4.27 -1.71
N ASP A 33 5.66 -4.12 -1.39
CA ASP A 33 6.14 -2.91 -0.72
C ASP A 33 6.13 -1.70 -1.68
N ILE A 34 6.55 -1.88 -2.93
CA ILE A 34 6.50 -0.83 -3.96
C ILE A 34 5.05 -0.39 -4.22
N ASP A 35 4.12 -1.35 -4.33
CA ASP A 35 2.71 -1.06 -4.61
C ASP A 35 2.07 -0.26 -3.46
N ALA A 36 2.31 -0.69 -2.21
CA ALA A 36 1.83 0.01 -1.02
C ALA A 36 2.39 1.44 -0.91
N LEU A 37 3.68 1.63 -1.16
CA LEU A 37 4.30 2.95 -1.13
C LEU A 37 3.85 3.83 -2.31
N SER A 38 3.63 3.24 -3.48
CA SER A 38 3.10 3.94 -4.66
C SER A 38 1.67 4.40 -4.44
N ALA A 39 0.83 3.54 -3.85
CA ALA A 39 -0.54 3.88 -3.45
C ALA A 39 -0.54 5.04 -2.44
N LEU A 40 0.31 4.97 -1.41
CA LEU A 40 0.47 6.07 -0.46
C LEU A 40 0.85 7.37 -1.17
N LYS A 41 1.92 7.36 -1.97
CA LYS A 41 2.37 8.55 -2.70
C LYS A 41 1.27 9.14 -3.58
N SER A 42 0.50 8.30 -4.27
CA SER A 42 -0.56 8.74 -5.17
C SER A 42 -1.71 9.46 -4.45
N GLY A 43 -1.97 9.10 -3.18
CA GLY A 43 -3.00 9.73 -2.35
C GLY A 43 -2.57 11.03 -1.67
N LEU A 44 -1.27 11.31 -1.62
CA LEU A 44 -0.72 12.43 -0.87
C LEU A 44 -0.45 13.66 -1.76
N LYS A 45 -0.75 14.83 -1.22
CA LYS A 45 -0.22 16.11 -1.72
C LYS A 45 1.09 16.39 -1.01
N ASP A 46 2.13 16.60 -1.80
CA ASP A 46 3.50 16.82 -1.35
C ASP A 46 4.05 18.14 -1.90
N PRO A 47 3.75 19.28 -1.23
CA PRO A 47 4.16 20.60 -1.71
C PRO A 47 5.68 20.83 -1.64
N ASN A 48 6.39 20.07 -0.80
CA ASN A 48 7.82 20.26 -0.55
C ASN A 48 8.70 19.24 -1.31
N GLY A 49 8.10 18.26 -1.98
CA GLY A 49 8.82 17.23 -2.70
C GLY A 49 9.52 16.21 -1.78
N ALA A 50 9.00 15.98 -0.58
CA ALA A 50 9.54 14.99 0.35
C ALA A 50 9.53 13.56 -0.23
N LEU A 51 8.56 13.25 -1.09
CA LEU A 51 8.39 11.96 -1.76
C LEU A 51 9.01 11.94 -3.16
N LYS A 52 9.86 12.91 -3.50
CA LYS A 52 10.42 13.05 -4.86
C LYS A 52 11.23 11.82 -5.29
N THR A 53 11.95 11.19 -4.37
CA THR A 53 12.78 10.00 -4.64
C THR A 53 11.99 8.70 -4.76
N TRP A 54 10.70 8.71 -4.41
CA TRP A 54 9.84 7.53 -4.48
C TRP A 54 9.42 7.27 -5.92
N ASP A 55 10.31 6.68 -6.70
CA ASP A 55 10.05 6.36 -8.09
C ASP A 55 9.94 4.84 -8.27
N PRO A 56 8.73 4.30 -8.53
CA PRO A 56 8.55 2.87 -8.73
C PRO A 56 9.28 2.32 -9.97
N GLN A 57 9.74 3.19 -10.88
CA GLN A 57 10.53 2.81 -12.05
C GLN A 57 12.05 2.80 -11.78
N LEU A 58 12.52 3.48 -10.73
CA LEU A 58 13.93 3.51 -10.33
C LEU A 58 14.12 2.73 -9.02
N VAL A 59 14.55 1.47 -9.19
CA VAL A 59 15.29 0.58 -8.26
C VAL A 59 15.02 0.74 -6.76
N ASP A 60 14.55 -0.35 -6.14
CA ASP A 60 14.59 -0.67 -4.71
C ASP A 60 14.11 0.44 -3.73
N PRO A 61 12.90 0.32 -3.12
CA PRO A 61 12.39 1.26 -2.12
C PRO A 61 13.35 1.58 -0.99
N CYS A 62 14.31 0.69 -0.71
CA CYS A 62 15.32 0.88 0.30
C CYS A 62 16.32 2.01 -0.02
N THR A 63 16.28 2.56 -1.24
CA THR A 63 17.05 3.74 -1.65
C THR A 63 16.26 5.04 -1.54
N TRP A 64 14.94 4.96 -1.32
CA TRP A 64 14.08 6.12 -1.24
C TRP A 64 14.29 6.85 0.07
N PHE A 65 14.17 8.18 0.04
CA PHE A 65 14.18 8.96 1.27
C PHE A 65 12.99 8.55 2.13
N HIS A 66 13.18 8.63 3.46
CA HIS A 66 12.15 8.29 4.45
C HIS A 66 11.82 6.79 4.55
N ILE A 67 12.49 5.92 3.80
CA ILE A 67 12.31 4.47 3.85
C ILE A 67 13.55 3.81 4.46
N THR A 68 13.34 2.86 5.38
CA THR A 68 14.38 1.95 5.85
C THR A 68 13.94 0.51 5.60
N CYS A 69 14.88 -0.35 5.22
CA CYS A 69 14.64 -1.76 4.99
C CYS A 69 15.49 -2.66 5.87
N ASP A 70 15.08 -3.92 5.99
CA ASP A 70 15.91 -4.99 6.52
C ASP A 70 16.89 -5.55 5.47
N ASP A 71 17.71 -6.53 5.89
CA ASP A 71 18.69 -7.22 5.04
C ASP A 71 18.05 -7.97 3.86
N HIS A 72 16.74 -8.24 3.91
CA HIS A 72 15.98 -8.90 2.84
C HIS A 72 15.30 -7.89 1.91
N LYS A 73 15.65 -6.60 2.01
CA LYS A 73 15.08 -5.52 1.19
C LYS A 73 13.57 -5.34 1.39
N ARG A 74 13.09 -5.60 2.60
CA ARG A 74 11.69 -5.37 2.99
C ARG A 74 11.56 -4.12 3.84
N VAL A 75 10.52 -3.32 3.61
CA VAL A 75 10.31 -2.05 4.32
C VAL A 75 10.03 -2.32 5.81
N THR A 76 10.83 -1.70 6.68
CA THR A 76 10.72 -1.81 8.14
C THR A 76 10.40 -0.48 8.82
N CYS A 77 10.72 0.64 8.19
CA CYS A 77 10.38 1.97 8.70
C CYS A 77 9.92 2.88 7.56
N ILE A 78 8.85 3.63 7.82
CA ILE A 78 8.45 4.80 7.05
C ILE A 78 8.46 6.00 7.99
N ASP A 79 9.35 6.98 7.75
CA ASP A 79 9.43 8.21 8.54
C ASP A 79 9.16 9.46 7.71
N LEU A 80 7.88 9.85 7.71
CA LEU A 80 7.34 11.03 7.04
C LEU A 80 7.00 12.14 8.03
N GLY A 81 7.63 12.17 9.21
CA GLY A 81 7.39 13.21 10.22
C GLY A 81 7.67 14.61 9.69
N ARG A 82 6.73 15.55 9.91
CA ARG A 82 6.86 16.99 9.60
C ARG A 82 7.22 17.32 8.14
N GLN A 83 6.68 16.56 7.19
CA GLN A 83 6.93 16.77 5.75
C GLN A 83 5.90 17.69 5.07
N ASN A 84 4.97 18.27 5.84
CA ASN A 84 3.88 19.12 5.33
C ASN A 84 2.99 18.40 4.30
N LEU A 85 2.86 17.08 4.45
CA LEU A 85 2.02 16.23 3.60
C LEU A 85 0.55 16.41 3.95
N SER A 86 -0.34 16.23 2.97
CA SER A 86 -1.78 16.20 3.21
C SER A 86 -2.47 15.14 2.34
N GLY A 87 -3.68 14.75 2.71
CA GLY A 87 -4.40 13.63 2.07
C GLY A 87 -4.55 12.43 3.00
N PRO A 88 -5.17 11.33 2.53
CA PRO A 88 -5.38 10.13 3.33
C PRO A 88 -4.16 9.20 3.34
N LEU A 89 -4.08 8.35 4.35
CA LEU A 89 -3.23 7.17 4.31
C LEU A 89 -3.86 6.11 3.41
N ALA A 90 -3.03 5.42 2.62
CA ALA A 90 -3.45 4.33 1.75
C ALA A 90 -3.71 3.04 2.56
N PRO A 91 -4.86 2.35 2.37
CA PRO A 91 -5.11 1.03 2.96
C PRO A 91 -4.05 -0.03 2.62
N GLU A 92 -3.43 0.09 1.45
CA GLU A 92 -2.38 -0.81 0.94
C GLU A 92 -1.15 -0.84 1.85
N LEU A 93 -0.95 0.17 2.71
CA LEU A 93 0.08 0.13 3.76
C LEU A 93 -0.05 -1.10 4.68
N GLY A 94 -1.24 -1.69 4.80
CA GLY A 94 -1.44 -2.95 5.52
C GLY A 94 -0.71 -4.16 4.92
N GLN A 95 -0.17 -4.05 3.70
CA GLN A 95 0.59 -5.10 3.02
C GLN A 95 2.07 -5.15 3.41
N LEU A 96 2.58 -4.13 4.12
CA LEU A 96 3.96 -4.01 4.54
C LEU A 96 4.24 -4.90 5.77
N ASP A 97 4.20 -6.22 5.58
CA ASP A 97 4.22 -7.22 6.65
C ASP A 97 5.47 -7.17 7.56
N ARG A 98 6.57 -6.55 7.12
CA ARG A 98 7.81 -6.31 7.88
C ARG A 98 7.88 -4.94 8.55
N LEU A 99 6.89 -4.07 8.36
CA LEU A 99 6.90 -2.72 8.94
C LEU A 99 6.91 -2.77 10.46
N GLN A 100 7.87 -2.07 11.06
CA GLN A 100 8.07 -1.96 12.50
C GLN A 100 7.76 -0.56 13.03
N TYR A 101 7.98 0.46 12.22
CA TYR A 101 7.79 1.87 12.59
C TYR A 101 7.05 2.63 11.49
N LEU A 102 6.00 3.35 11.87
CA LEU A 102 5.22 4.21 10.98
C LEU A 102 5.09 5.59 11.60
N GLU A 103 5.97 6.51 11.20
CA GLU A 103 6.04 7.86 11.73
C GLU A 103 5.45 8.84 10.71
N VAL A 104 4.26 9.38 10.98
CA VAL A 104 3.58 10.33 10.09
C VAL A 104 3.16 11.61 10.81
N TYR A 105 3.73 11.83 12.00
CA TYR A 105 3.37 12.93 12.89
C TYR A 105 3.66 14.31 12.29
N GLY A 106 2.89 15.32 12.73
CA GLY A 106 3.17 16.73 12.37
C GLY A 106 2.93 17.05 10.89
N ASN A 107 1.95 16.40 10.27
CA ASN A 107 1.52 16.68 8.90
C ASN A 107 0.08 17.22 8.91
N ARG A 108 -0.56 17.25 7.74
CA ARG A 108 -1.97 17.60 7.53
C ARG A 108 -2.71 16.40 6.92
N LEU A 109 -2.33 15.20 7.35
CA LEU A 109 -2.96 13.95 6.90
C LEU A 109 -4.38 13.88 7.46
N SER A 110 -5.31 13.35 6.67
CA SER A 110 -6.74 13.40 6.96
C SER A 110 -7.42 12.07 6.63
N GLY A 111 -8.73 11.97 6.89
CA GLY A 111 -9.46 10.71 6.72
C GLY A 111 -9.23 9.74 7.89
N PRO A 112 -9.74 8.50 7.79
CA PRO A 112 -9.54 7.49 8.82
C PRO A 112 -8.13 6.92 8.81
N ILE A 113 -7.65 6.48 9.97
CA ILE A 113 -6.52 5.55 10.05
C ILE A 113 -7.00 4.22 9.42
N PRO A 114 -6.37 3.71 8.34
CA PRO A 114 -6.87 2.53 7.64
C PRO A 114 -6.95 1.32 8.58
N LYS A 115 -8.06 0.59 8.54
CA LYS A 115 -8.26 -0.60 9.39
C LYS A 115 -7.29 -1.71 9.01
N GLU A 116 -6.81 -1.73 7.77
CA GLU A 116 -5.87 -2.70 7.23
C GLU A 116 -4.54 -2.70 8.02
N LEU A 117 -4.18 -1.58 8.65
CA LEU A 117 -3.00 -1.48 9.50
C LEU A 117 -3.06 -2.40 10.72
N VAL A 118 -4.24 -2.88 11.16
CA VAL A 118 -4.31 -3.88 12.25
C VAL A 118 -3.70 -5.23 11.86
N GLY A 119 -3.47 -5.48 10.56
CA GLY A 119 -2.77 -6.65 10.05
C GLY A 119 -1.24 -6.61 10.18
N LEU A 120 -0.65 -5.45 10.51
CA LEU A 120 0.79 -5.26 10.62
C LEU A 120 1.36 -5.88 11.90
N SER A 121 1.49 -7.20 11.90
CA SER A 121 1.89 -7.97 13.09
C SER A 121 3.27 -7.63 13.65
N ASN A 122 4.17 -7.04 12.83
CA ASN A 122 5.51 -6.62 13.22
C ASN A 122 5.60 -5.15 13.68
N LEU A 123 4.49 -4.39 13.62
CA LEU A 123 4.49 -2.97 13.98
C LEU A 123 4.71 -2.82 15.49
N LYS A 124 5.78 -2.10 15.86
CA LYS A 124 6.23 -1.89 17.24
C LYS A 124 5.82 -0.52 17.75
N ASP A 125 5.94 0.50 16.91
CA ASP A 125 5.53 1.86 17.21
C ASP A 125 4.92 2.53 15.97
N ALA A 126 4.08 3.52 16.22
CA ALA A 126 3.60 4.43 15.19
C ALA A 126 3.18 5.74 15.85
N ASP A 127 3.42 6.86 15.16
CA ASP A 127 2.99 8.18 15.58
C ASP A 127 2.16 8.87 14.50
N PHE A 128 0.87 9.01 14.79
CA PHE A 128 -0.14 9.72 13.99
C PHE A 128 -0.43 11.13 14.53
N SER A 129 0.28 11.56 15.58
CA SER A 129 -0.05 12.77 16.32
C SER A 129 0.12 14.04 15.46
N ASN A 130 -0.60 15.10 15.82
CA ASN A 130 -0.51 16.40 15.13
C ASN A 130 -0.85 16.27 13.64
N ASN A 131 -2.07 15.80 13.36
CA ASN A 131 -2.65 15.64 12.02
C ASN A 131 -4.16 15.96 12.06
N ASP A 132 -4.86 15.73 10.96
CA ASP A 132 -6.30 15.94 10.80
C ASP A 132 -7.09 14.61 10.66
N PHE A 133 -6.59 13.51 11.24
CA PHE A 133 -7.26 12.21 11.18
C PHE A 133 -8.65 12.25 11.85
N CYS A 134 -9.56 11.44 11.32
CA CYS A 134 -10.93 11.28 11.80
C CYS A 134 -11.31 9.80 11.96
N GLY A 135 -12.52 9.52 12.45
CA GLY A 135 -12.99 8.14 12.61
C GLY A 135 -12.44 7.45 13.87
N PRO A 136 -12.76 6.17 14.07
CA PRO A 136 -12.32 5.42 15.24
C PRO A 136 -10.81 5.16 15.19
N ILE A 137 -10.18 5.15 16.37
CA ILE A 137 -8.82 4.64 16.52
C ILE A 137 -8.89 3.10 16.49
N PRO A 138 -8.08 2.39 15.69
CA PRO A 138 -8.03 0.94 15.73
C PRO A 138 -7.62 0.44 17.12
N THR A 139 -8.24 -0.64 17.62
CA THR A 139 -8.02 -1.16 18.99
C THR A 139 -7.51 -2.59 19.03
N SER A 140 -7.23 -3.19 17.87
CA SER A 140 -6.75 -4.58 17.72
C SER A 140 -5.36 -4.63 17.08
N GLY A 141 -4.80 -5.84 16.97
CA GLY A 141 -3.48 -6.02 16.35
C GLY A 141 -2.39 -5.26 17.11
N PRO A 142 -1.46 -4.57 16.44
CA PRO A 142 -0.40 -3.79 17.09
C PRO A 142 -0.94 -2.57 17.87
N PHE A 143 -2.09 -2.02 17.46
CA PHE A 143 -2.67 -0.81 18.06
C PHE A 143 -3.09 -0.97 19.53
N ARG A 144 -3.22 -2.20 20.03
CA ARG A 144 -3.47 -2.45 21.46
C ARG A 144 -2.34 -1.94 22.37
N HIS A 145 -1.13 -1.82 21.82
CA HIS A 145 0.09 -1.45 22.57
C HIS A 145 0.63 -0.06 22.20
N ILE A 146 0.11 0.55 21.13
CA ILE A 146 0.51 1.90 20.72
C ILE A 146 -0.05 2.91 21.75
N PRO A 147 0.79 3.79 22.31
CA PRO A 147 0.38 4.66 23.40
C PRO A 147 -0.58 5.74 22.90
N ARG A 148 -1.51 6.19 23.77
CA ARG A 148 -2.48 7.24 23.42
C ARG A 148 -1.87 8.53 22.86
N ARG A 149 -0.64 8.87 23.28
CA ARG A 149 0.08 10.06 22.80
C ARG A 149 0.32 10.03 21.28
N SER A 150 0.47 8.84 20.69
CA SER A 150 0.64 8.65 19.25
C SER A 150 -0.58 9.08 18.43
N PHE A 151 -1.72 9.34 19.07
CA PHE A 151 -2.95 9.82 18.42
C PHE A 151 -3.30 11.24 18.83
N ALA A 152 -2.46 11.89 19.65
CA ALA A 152 -2.73 13.22 20.19
C ALA A 152 -2.87 14.28 19.08
N ASN A 153 -3.56 15.37 19.38
CA ASN A 153 -3.69 16.52 18.46
C ASN A 153 -4.26 16.15 17.08
N ASN A 154 -5.26 15.26 17.07
CA ASN A 154 -6.14 14.99 15.94
C ASN A 154 -7.59 15.29 16.36
N PRO A 155 -8.15 16.48 16.06
CA PRO A 155 -9.39 16.97 16.67
C PRO A 155 -10.65 16.19 16.27
N ARG A 156 -10.56 15.38 15.21
CA ARG A 156 -11.66 14.58 14.64
C ARG A 156 -11.55 13.08 14.93
N LEU A 157 -10.48 12.60 15.56
CA LEU A 157 -10.41 11.19 16.00
C LEU A 157 -11.52 10.90 17.03
N GLY A 158 -12.13 9.72 16.89
CA GLY A 158 -13.33 9.31 17.62
C GLY A 158 -14.64 9.91 17.10
N LYS A 159 -14.60 10.77 16.06
CA LYS A 159 -15.77 11.40 15.44
C LYS A 159 -15.93 10.95 14.00
N LYS A 160 -17.11 11.16 13.42
CA LYS A 160 -17.36 10.84 12.01
C LYS A 160 -16.46 11.66 11.07
N CYS A 161 -15.86 10.96 10.10
CA CYS A 161 -15.30 11.54 8.89
C CYS A 161 -16.45 12.07 8.01
#